data_AF-A5PDJ4-F1
#
_entry.id   AF-A5PDJ4-F1
#
_cell.length_a   1.000
_cell.length_b   1.000
_cell.length_c   1.000
_cell.angle_alpha   90.00
_cell.angle_beta   90.00
_cell.angle_gamma   90.00
#
_symmetry.space_group_name_H-M   'P 1'
#
loop_
_entity.id
_entity.type
_entity.pdbx_description
1 polymer ?
#
loop_
_entity_poly.entity_id
_entity_poly.type
_entity_poly.pdbx_seq_one_letter_code
_entity_poly.pdbx_strand_id
1 'polypeptide(L)'
;MTDRRLIRGLAALLLLTVASQIFYTAVVSGSENEMLRPLTWFTELFAFAISTVLALSLAARRPQQAPIWATIALAGTLNTIQVAMGLSMFGPAMEAGEAVPQLFAAVLAGAFFFYFLAKFLLGGAAILLGAGALKAGSGLAKALGGLVALAGIVSLPLSLLAMVDAESWTFVAGASGTAVTALLAALLLARSE
;
A
#
# COMPACT_ATOMS: atom_id res chain seq x y z
N MET A 1 3.65 -19.02 15.71
CA MET A 1 3.53 -18.85 14.23
C MET A 1 4.91 -18.86 13.60
N THR A 2 5.15 -19.61 12.51
CA THR A 2 6.45 -19.68 11.82
C THR A 2 6.63 -18.50 10.87
N ASP A 3 7.88 -18.19 10.48
CA ASP A 3 8.18 -17.13 9.50
C ASP A 3 7.45 -17.35 8.16
N ARG A 4 7.36 -18.62 7.72
CA ARG A 4 6.63 -18.99 6.51
C ARG A 4 5.15 -18.58 6.59
N ARG A 5 4.51 -18.80 7.74
CA ARG A 5 3.12 -18.41 7.97
C ARG A 5 2.96 -16.88 8.05
N LEU A 6 3.91 -16.18 8.67
CA LEU A 6 3.96 -14.71 8.70
C LEU A 6 4.02 -14.12 7.29
N ILE A 7 4.95 -14.62 6.45
CA ILE A 7 5.13 -14.14 5.07
C ILE A 7 3.89 -14.39 4.23
N ARG A 8 3.29 -15.58 4.32
CA ARG A 8 2.06 -15.92 3.58
C ARG A 8 0.88 -15.08 4.04
N GLY A 9 0.74 -14.85 5.35
CA GLY A 9 -0.29 -13.97 5.90
C GLY A 9 -0.13 -12.54 5.40
N LEU A 10 1.10 -12.00 5.43
CA LEU A 10 1.40 -10.68 4.89
C LEU A 10 1.08 -10.60 3.39
N ALA A 11 1.50 -11.58 2.60
CA ALA A 11 1.22 -11.61 1.16
C ALA A 11 -0.30 -11.66 0.87
N ALA A 12 -1.06 -12.45 1.63
CA ALA A 12 -2.51 -12.52 1.50
C ALA A 12 -3.19 -11.17 1.81
N LEU A 13 -2.72 -10.46 2.84
CA LEU A 13 -3.24 -9.13 3.19
C LEU A 13 -2.87 -8.09 2.12
N LEU A 14 -1.67 -8.14 1.56
CA LEU A 14 -1.30 -7.28 0.43
C LEU A 14 -2.20 -7.55 -0.79
N LEU A 15 -2.49 -8.81 -1.12
CA LEU A 15 -3.46 -9.15 -2.19
C LEU A 15 -4.88 -8.68 -1.87
N LEU A 16 -5.31 -8.76 -0.61
CA LEU A 16 -6.60 -8.21 -0.18
C LEU A 16 -6.65 -6.70 -0.41
N THR A 17 -5.58 -5.95 -0.11
CA THR A 17 -5.54 -4.51 -0.39
C THR A 17 -5.56 -4.22 -1.88
N VAL A 18 -4.90 -5.04 -2.72
CA VAL A 18 -4.97 -4.91 -4.18
C VAL A 18 -6.40 -5.14 -4.68
N ALA A 19 -7.05 -6.21 -4.22
CA ALA A 19 -8.43 -6.51 -4.59
C ALA A 19 -9.37 -5.38 -4.15
N SER A 20 -9.18 -4.85 -2.94
CA SER A 20 -9.93 -3.70 -2.42
C SER A 20 -9.73 -2.45 -3.26
N GLN A 21 -8.49 -2.13 -3.67
CA GLN A 21 -8.22 -0.95 -4.50
C GLN A 21 -8.83 -1.06 -5.91
N ILE A 22 -8.80 -2.27 -6.49
CA ILE A 22 -9.48 -2.54 -7.77
C ILE A 22 -11.00 -2.39 -7.59
N PHE A 23 -11.57 -2.99 -6.54
CA PHE A 23 -12.99 -2.87 -6.23
C PHE A 23 -13.41 -1.42 -5.98
N TYR A 24 -12.62 -0.68 -5.21
CA TYR A 24 -12.86 0.73 -4.94
C TYR A 24 -12.91 1.53 -6.24
N THR A 25 -11.91 1.37 -7.09
CA THR A 25 -11.80 2.12 -8.34
C THR A 25 -12.90 1.74 -9.33
N ALA A 26 -13.15 0.44 -9.52
CA ALA A 26 -14.08 -0.06 -10.54
C ALA A 26 -15.55 0.01 -10.14
N VAL A 27 -15.86 -0.03 -8.84
CA VAL A 27 -17.24 -0.16 -8.34
C VAL A 27 -17.60 1.00 -7.41
N VAL A 28 -16.81 1.23 -6.37
CA VAL A 28 -17.20 2.12 -5.27
C VAL A 28 -17.10 3.59 -5.64
N SER A 29 -16.10 3.98 -6.43
CA SER A 29 -15.79 5.37 -6.77
C SER A 29 -16.94 6.09 -7.47
N GLY A 30 -17.71 5.38 -8.30
CA GLY A 30 -18.87 5.88 -9.04
C GLY A 30 -20.21 5.41 -8.47
N SER A 31 -20.24 4.75 -7.31
CA SER A 31 -21.49 4.24 -6.73
C SER A 31 -22.20 5.31 -5.90
N GLU A 32 -23.53 5.36 -6.02
CA GLU A 32 -24.41 6.14 -5.14
C GLU A 32 -24.63 5.48 -3.78
N ASN A 33 -24.20 4.23 -3.59
CA ASN A 33 -24.37 3.54 -2.32
C ASN A 33 -23.36 4.07 -1.28
N GLU A 34 -23.87 4.90 -0.38
CA GLU A 34 -23.11 5.58 0.68
C GLU A 34 -22.38 4.61 1.62
N MET A 35 -22.83 3.36 1.76
CA MET A 35 -22.21 2.36 2.63
C MET A 35 -21.00 1.66 2.02
N LEU A 36 -20.88 1.61 0.69
CA LEU A 36 -19.78 0.87 0.04
C LEU A 36 -18.42 1.45 0.37
N ARG A 37 -18.31 2.78 0.43
CA ARG A 37 -17.06 3.48 0.69
C ARG A 37 -16.53 3.26 2.11
N PRO A 38 -17.32 3.50 3.18
CA PRO A 38 -16.90 3.19 4.54
C PRO A 38 -16.57 1.70 4.75
N LEU A 39 -17.34 0.78 4.17
CA LEU A 39 -17.07 -0.67 4.32
C LEU A 39 -15.77 -1.10 3.64
N THR A 40 -15.50 -0.55 2.45
CA THR A 40 -14.25 -0.81 1.72
C THR A 40 -13.06 -0.28 2.53
N TRP A 41 -13.13 0.96 2.97
CA TRP A 41 -12.09 1.58 3.81
C TRP A 41 -11.90 0.87 5.14
N PHE A 42 -12.98 0.46 5.81
CA PHE A 42 -12.86 -0.30 7.05
C PHE A 42 -12.13 -1.64 6.86
N THR A 43 -12.41 -2.33 5.76
CA THR A 43 -11.68 -3.56 5.39
C THR A 43 -10.19 -3.29 5.16
N GLU A 44 -9.87 -2.21 4.46
CA GLU A 44 -8.49 -1.78 4.22
C GLU A 44 -7.76 -1.43 5.51
N LEU A 45 -8.42 -0.76 6.45
CA LEU A 45 -7.86 -0.41 7.76
C LEU A 45 -7.37 -1.66 8.51
N PHE A 46 -8.17 -2.74 8.55
CA PHE A 46 -7.72 -4.00 9.15
C PHE A 46 -6.58 -4.64 8.37
N ALA A 47 -6.67 -4.64 7.04
CA ALA A 47 -5.63 -5.24 6.21
C ALA A 47 -4.27 -4.56 6.41
N PHE A 48 -4.25 -3.23 6.47
CA PHE A 48 -3.06 -2.43 6.71
C PHE A 48 -2.52 -2.60 8.14
N ALA A 49 -3.39 -2.51 9.16
CA ALA A 49 -2.97 -2.66 10.55
C ALA A 49 -2.37 -4.05 10.83
N ILE A 50 -3.00 -5.12 10.35
CA ILE A 50 -2.47 -6.47 10.51
C ILE A 50 -1.18 -6.63 9.70
N SER A 51 -1.11 -6.11 8.48
CA SER A 51 0.13 -6.12 7.68
C SER A 51 1.29 -5.48 8.43
N THR A 52 1.07 -4.35 9.10
CA THR A 52 2.07 -3.69 9.96
C THR A 52 2.57 -4.64 11.05
N VAL A 53 1.67 -5.30 11.78
CA VAL A 53 2.04 -6.22 12.87
C VAL A 53 2.84 -7.42 12.33
N LEU A 54 2.42 -8.02 11.23
CA LEU A 54 3.14 -9.16 10.63
C LEU A 54 4.52 -8.74 10.11
N ALA A 55 4.61 -7.56 9.49
CA ALA A 55 5.87 -7.02 8.98
C ALA A 55 6.84 -6.67 10.12
N LEU A 56 6.39 -6.03 11.21
CA LEU A 56 7.23 -5.79 12.40
C LEU A 56 7.68 -7.10 13.04
N SER A 57 6.81 -8.11 13.09
CA SER A 57 7.17 -9.44 13.59
C SER A 57 8.27 -10.09 12.74
N LEU A 58 8.23 -9.92 11.42
CA LEU A 58 9.28 -10.40 10.51
C LEU A 58 10.57 -9.59 10.67
N ALA A 59 10.48 -8.27 10.87
CA ALA A 59 11.64 -7.42 11.12
C ALA A 59 12.43 -7.88 12.36
N ALA A 60 11.72 -8.18 13.46
CA ALA A 60 12.32 -8.67 14.70
C ALA A 60 12.96 -10.06 14.57
N ARG A 61 12.43 -10.93 13.68
CA ARG A 61 12.88 -12.32 13.51
C ARG A 61 13.95 -12.49 12.44
N ARG A 62 14.06 -11.55 11.51
CA ARG A 62 14.98 -11.59 10.38
C ARG A 62 15.85 -10.32 10.35
N PRO A 63 16.80 -10.17 11.28
CA PRO A 63 17.55 -8.92 11.44
C PRO A 63 18.29 -8.48 10.16
N GLN A 64 18.81 -9.43 9.36
CA GLN A 64 19.47 -9.12 8.08
C GLN A 64 18.51 -8.56 7.01
N GLN A 65 17.20 -8.80 7.15
CA GLN A 65 16.15 -8.29 6.26
C GLN A 65 15.25 -7.26 6.97
N ALA A 66 15.58 -6.86 8.21
CA ALA A 66 14.77 -5.96 9.01
C ALA A 66 14.42 -4.64 8.31
N PRO A 67 15.34 -4.01 7.54
CA PRO A 67 14.98 -2.80 6.80
C PRO A 67 13.81 -3.00 5.83
N ILE A 68 13.76 -4.12 5.11
CA ILE A 68 12.68 -4.42 4.15
C ILE A 68 11.35 -4.53 4.88
N TRP A 69 11.32 -5.30 5.96
CA TRP A 69 10.10 -5.53 6.73
C TRP A 69 9.65 -4.28 7.47
N ALA A 70 10.57 -3.47 7.99
CA ALA A 70 10.27 -2.19 8.61
C ALA A 70 9.68 -1.20 7.60
N THR A 71 10.19 -1.15 6.37
CA THR A 71 9.61 -0.33 5.29
C THR A 71 8.18 -0.75 4.97
N ILE A 72 7.89 -2.06 4.86
CA ILE A 72 6.52 -2.56 4.64
C ILE A 72 5.62 -2.21 5.84
N ALA A 73 6.13 -2.34 7.07
CA ALA A 73 5.38 -1.97 8.27
C ALA A 73 5.04 -0.48 8.30
N LEU A 74 5.99 0.39 7.97
CA LEU A 74 5.75 1.83 7.88
C LEU A 74 4.71 2.16 6.81
N ALA A 75 4.78 1.52 5.64
CA ALA A 75 3.77 1.67 4.61
C ALA A 75 2.36 1.27 5.11
N GLY A 76 2.25 0.13 5.81
CA GLY A 76 1.00 -0.29 6.44
C GLY A 76 0.48 0.72 7.47
N THR A 77 1.36 1.27 8.31
CA THR A 77 0.99 2.29 9.31
C THR A 77 0.47 3.56 8.65
N LEU A 78 1.17 4.06 7.62
CA LEU A 78 0.77 5.28 6.91
C LEU A 78 -0.56 5.11 6.17
N ASN A 79 -0.78 3.95 5.54
CA ASN A 79 -2.07 3.64 4.95
C ASN A 79 -3.19 3.49 5.99
N THR A 80 -2.88 2.95 7.17
CA THR A 80 -3.86 2.89 8.27
C THR A 80 -4.28 4.30 8.69
N ILE A 81 -3.32 5.21 8.86
CA ILE A 81 -3.58 6.62 9.17
C ILE A 81 -4.42 7.26 8.06
N GLN A 82 -4.02 7.08 6.81
CA GLN A 82 -4.73 7.62 5.65
C GLN A 82 -6.21 7.18 5.60
N VAL A 83 -6.47 5.90 5.79
CA VAL A 83 -7.83 5.35 5.77
C VAL A 83 -8.62 5.81 6.99
N ALA A 84 -7.99 5.88 8.17
CA ALA A 84 -8.61 6.43 9.37
C ALA A 84 -9.04 7.90 9.19
N MET A 85 -8.23 8.72 8.51
CA MET A 85 -8.61 10.08 8.11
C MET A 85 -9.85 10.06 7.21
N GLY A 86 -9.89 9.17 6.21
CA GLY A 86 -11.06 9.01 5.33
C GLY A 86 -12.34 8.67 6.11
N LEU A 87 -12.25 7.75 7.06
CA LEU A 87 -13.38 7.30 7.87
C LEU A 87 -13.85 8.31 8.92
N SER A 88 -12.94 9.09 9.50
CA SER A 88 -13.25 9.95 10.67
C SER A 88 -13.33 11.44 10.35
N MET A 89 -12.68 11.91 9.28
CA MET A 89 -12.53 13.34 9.02
C MET A 89 -13.27 13.80 7.76
N PHE A 90 -13.48 12.95 6.75
CA PHE A 90 -14.06 13.40 5.48
C PHE A 90 -15.49 13.91 5.63
N GLY A 91 -16.37 13.15 6.31
CA GLY A 91 -17.76 13.56 6.58
C GLY A 91 -17.84 14.92 7.28
N PRO A 92 -17.26 15.07 8.49
CA PRO A 92 -17.26 16.33 9.21
C PRO A 92 -16.62 17.49 8.42
N ALA A 93 -15.56 17.23 7.66
CA ALA A 93 -14.90 18.25 6.85
C ALA A 93 -15.76 18.73 5.67
N MET A 94 -16.58 17.85 5.07
CA MET A 94 -17.54 18.23 4.04
C MET A 94 -18.68 19.08 4.63
N GLU A 95 -19.22 18.68 5.78
CA GLU A 95 -20.28 19.43 6.48
C GLU A 95 -19.84 20.83 6.90
N ALA A 96 -18.59 20.97 7.35
CA ALA A 96 -18.01 22.25 7.72
C ALA A 96 -17.62 23.15 6.52
N GLY A 97 -17.79 22.68 5.29
CA GLY A 97 -17.35 23.37 4.07
C GLY A 97 -17.96 24.76 3.86
N GLU A 98 -19.17 25.02 4.36
CA GLU A 98 -19.78 26.36 4.26
C GLU A 98 -19.06 27.40 5.14
N ALA A 99 -18.55 26.98 6.30
CA ALA A 99 -17.82 27.84 7.22
C ALA A 99 -16.32 27.90 6.91
N VAL A 100 -15.75 26.80 6.39
CA VAL A 100 -14.33 26.66 6.07
C VAL A 100 -14.17 25.95 4.72
N PRO A 101 -14.27 26.69 3.58
CA PRO A 101 -14.35 26.10 2.24
C PRO A 101 -13.19 25.18 1.85
N GLN A 102 -12.00 25.36 2.42
CA GLN A 102 -10.80 24.58 2.08
C GLN A 102 -10.55 23.38 3.00
N LEU A 103 -11.38 23.16 4.02
CA LEU A 103 -11.11 22.14 5.04
C LEU A 103 -11.09 20.73 4.45
N PHE A 104 -12.13 20.36 3.69
CA PHE A 104 -12.18 19.05 3.04
C PHE A 104 -11.01 18.85 2.08
N ALA A 105 -10.69 19.84 1.25
CA ALA A 105 -9.57 19.77 0.31
C ALA A 105 -8.23 19.56 1.01
N ALA A 106 -7.99 20.26 2.14
CA ALA A 106 -6.76 20.10 2.92
C ALA A 106 -6.66 18.71 3.56
N VAL A 107 -7.75 18.20 4.14
CA VAL A 107 -7.79 16.85 4.75
C VAL A 107 -7.61 15.77 3.67
N LEU A 108 -8.26 15.94 2.52
CA LEU A 108 -8.13 15.05 1.36
C LEU A 108 -6.68 15.02 0.86
N ALA A 109 -6.06 16.19 0.68
CA ALA A 109 -4.66 16.29 0.26
C ALA A 109 -3.72 15.61 1.27
N GLY A 110 -3.94 15.80 2.57
CA GLY A 110 -3.17 15.12 3.63
C GLY A 110 -3.33 13.60 3.58
N ALA A 111 -4.55 13.09 3.39
CA ALA A 111 -4.81 11.67 3.23
C ALA A 111 -4.07 11.10 2.00
N PHE A 112 -4.18 11.74 0.84
CA PHE A 112 -3.48 11.31 -0.37
C PHE A 112 -1.95 11.41 -0.26
N PHE A 113 -1.43 12.37 0.51
CA PHE A 113 0.01 12.44 0.79
C PHE A 113 0.50 11.18 1.52
N PHE A 114 -0.22 10.75 2.58
CA PHE A 114 0.11 9.50 3.27
C PHE A 114 -0.05 8.26 2.39
N TYR A 115 -1.08 8.23 1.53
CA TYR A 115 -1.30 7.16 0.54
C TYR A 115 -0.10 7.01 -0.40
N PHE A 116 0.38 8.12 -0.99
CA PHE A 116 1.51 8.07 -1.91
C PHE A 116 2.84 7.84 -1.19
N LEU A 117 3.02 8.35 0.03
CA LEU A 117 4.19 8.03 0.84
C LEU A 117 4.26 6.52 1.17
N ALA A 118 3.12 5.89 1.47
CA ALA A 118 3.07 4.45 1.67
C ALA A 118 3.42 3.68 0.38
N LYS A 119 2.93 4.10 -0.79
CA LYS A 119 3.31 3.52 -2.09
C LYS A 119 4.78 3.69 -2.41
N PHE A 120 5.35 4.86 -2.12
CA PHE A 120 6.77 5.12 -2.24
C PHE A 120 7.57 4.10 -1.40
N LEU A 121 7.19 3.90 -0.14
CA LEU A 121 7.85 2.92 0.73
C LEU A 121 7.70 1.48 0.20
N LEU A 122 6.52 1.08 -0.28
CA LEU A 122 6.33 -0.23 -0.91
C LEU A 122 7.19 -0.39 -2.18
N GLY A 123 7.36 0.68 -2.97
CA GLY A 123 8.29 0.71 -4.09
C GLY A 123 9.73 0.45 -3.65
N GLY A 124 10.19 1.10 -2.58
CA GLY A 124 11.51 0.85 -1.98
C GLY A 124 11.68 -0.59 -1.48
N ALA A 125 10.69 -1.12 -0.77
CA ALA A 125 10.70 -2.52 -0.32
C ALA A 125 10.74 -3.50 -1.50
N ALA A 126 10.00 -3.22 -2.57
CA ALA A 126 10.01 -4.01 -3.80
C ALA A 126 11.38 -4.04 -4.48
N ILE A 127 12.08 -2.90 -4.55
CA ILE A 127 13.46 -2.86 -5.08
C ILE A 127 14.39 -3.75 -4.25
N LEU A 128 14.39 -3.58 -2.93
CA LEU A 128 15.28 -4.33 -2.04
C LEU A 128 15.00 -5.84 -2.09
N LEU A 129 13.72 -6.22 -1.99
CA LEU A 129 13.33 -7.62 -2.00
C LEU A 129 13.51 -8.26 -3.38
N GLY A 130 13.19 -7.53 -4.45
CA GLY A 130 13.34 -7.95 -5.84
C GLY A 130 14.81 -8.13 -6.24
N ALA A 131 15.68 -7.19 -5.89
CA ALA A 131 17.13 -7.31 -6.11
C ALA A 131 17.72 -8.51 -5.33
N GLY A 132 17.25 -8.75 -4.10
CA GLY A 132 17.63 -9.94 -3.34
C GLY A 132 17.21 -11.24 -4.03
N ALA A 133 16.00 -11.29 -4.61
CA ALA A 133 15.49 -12.44 -5.34
C ALA A 133 16.22 -12.67 -6.67
N LEU A 134 16.61 -11.61 -7.39
CA LEU A 134 17.44 -11.72 -8.59
C LEU A 134 18.80 -12.37 -8.31
N LYS A 135 19.41 -12.05 -7.17
CA LYS A 135 20.72 -12.59 -6.78
C LYS A 135 20.64 -14.05 -6.32
N ALA A 136 19.64 -14.38 -5.49
CA ALA A 136 19.61 -15.63 -4.74
C ALA A 136 18.45 -16.58 -5.07
N GLY A 137 17.52 -16.19 -5.95
CA GLY A 137 16.31 -16.99 -6.26
C GLY A 137 16.53 -18.12 -7.27
N SER A 138 15.57 -19.04 -7.33
CA SER A 138 15.38 -19.98 -8.45
C SER A 138 14.75 -19.29 -9.66
N GLY A 139 14.66 -19.95 -10.83
CA GLY A 139 14.23 -19.34 -12.11
C GLY A 139 13.01 -18.42 -12.01
N LEU A 140 11.89 -18.93 -11.49
CA LEU A 140 10.65 -18.15 -11.30
C LEU A 140 10.83 -17.00 -10.31
N ALA A 141 11.50 -17.24 -9.17
CA ALA A 141 11.74 -16.21 -8.16
C ALA A 141 12.68 -15.11 -8.67
N LYS A 142 13.64 -15.42 -9.54
CA LYS A 142 14.51 -14.46 -10.22
C LYS A 142 13.72 -13.59 -11.20
N ALA A 143 12.93 -14.21 -12.07
CA ALA A 143 12.11 -13.49 -13.04
C ALA A 143 11.12 -12.54 -12.32
N LEU A 144 10.39 -13.05 -11.33
CA LEU A 144 9.51 -12.23 -10.49
C LEU A 144 10.29 -11.14 -9.74
N GLY A 145 11.47 -11.46 -9.21
CA GLY A 145 12.34 -10.49 -8.54
C GLY A 145 12.72 -9.31 -9.42
N GLY A 146 13.02 -9.55 -10.69
CA GLY A 146 13.31 -8.51 -11.67
C GLY A 146 12.10 -7.63 -11.97
N LEU A 147 10.93 -8.23 -12.18
CA LEU A 147 9.69 -7.49 -12.41
C LEU A 147 9.30 -6.63 -11.20
N VAL A 148 9.41 -7.17 -9.99
CA VAL A 148 9.11 -6.46 -8.74
C VAL A 148 10.05 -5.27 -8.55
N ALA A 149 11.35 -5.47 -8.79
CA ALA A 149 12.32 -4.39 -8.68
C ALA A 149 12.05 -3.28 -9.70
N LEU A 150 11.77 -3.65 -10.97
CA LEU A 150 11.44 -2.68 -12.01
C LEU A 150 10.16 -1.89 -11.69
N ALA A 151 9.11 -2.58 -11.23
CA ALA A 151 7.87 -1.92 -10.82
C ALA A 151 8.12 -0.94 -9.66
N GLY A 152 8.97 -1.31 -8.69
CA GLY A 152 9.38 -0.43 -7.61
C GLY A 152 10.11 0.82 -8.11
N ILE A 153 11.05 0.66 -9.05
CA ILE A 153 11.80 1.78 -9.67
C ILE A 153 10.86 2.76 -10.36
N VAL A 154 9.83 2.27 -11.05
CA VAL A 154 8.84 3.12 -11.73
C VAL A 154 7.87 3.78 -10.75
N SER A 155 7.40 3.04 -9.73
CA SER A 155 6.39 3.54 -8.79
C SER A 155 6.93 4.61 -7.84
N LEU A 156 8.23 4.59 -7.51
CA LEU A 156 8.86 5.59 -6.63
C LEU A 156 8.70 7.04 -7.14
N PRO A 157 9.20 7.40 -8.35
CA PRO A 157 9.08 8.76 -8.86
C PRO A 157 7.62 9.16 -9.09
N LEU A 158 6.76 8.24 -9.52
CA LEU A 158 5.32 8.53 -9.69
C LEU A 158 4.65 8.89 -8.35
N SER A 159 5.01 8.19 -7.28
CA SER A 159 4.50 8.50 -5.93
C SER A 159 5.01 9.86 -5.44
N LEU A 160 6.27 10.21 -5.73
CA LEU A 160 6.81 11.54 -5.43
C LEU A 160 6.09 12.64 -6.21
N LEU A 161 5.84 12.44 -7.50
CA LEU A 161 5.10 13.39 -8.34
C LEU A 161 3.68 13.61 -7.82
N ALA A 162 2.99 12.54 -7.41
CA ALA A 162 1.64 12.64 -6.86
C ALA A 162 1.57 13.29 -5.47
N MET A 163 2.66 13.33 -4.71
CA MET A 163 2.74 14.11 -3.47
C MET A 163 2.91 15.61 -3.74
N VAL A 164 3.46 15.99 -4.88
CA VAL A 164 3.63 17.41 -5.29
C VAL A 164 2.39 17.92 -6.01
N ASP A 165 1.86 17.11 -6.93
CA ASP A 165 0.71 17.44 -7.77
C ASP A 165 -0.22 16.22 -7.84
N ALA A 166 -1.10 16.13 -6.85
CA ALA A 166 -2.05 15.03 -6.76
C ALA A 166 -3.04 15.04 -7.93
N GLU A 167 -3.44 16.19 -8.45
CA GLU A 167 -4.44 16.30 -9.51
C GLU A 167 -3.97 15.60 -10.78
N SER A 168 -2.73 15.85 -11.21
CA SER A 168 -2.21 15.28 -12.46
C SER A 168 -1.77 13.83 -12.33
N TRP A 169 -1.31 13.40 -11.15
CA TRP A 169 -0.57 12.14 -11.01
C TRP A 169 -1.28 11.04 -10.22
N THR A 170 -2.40 11.35 -9.55
CA THR A 170 -3.05 10.42 -8.63
C THR A 170 -3.38 9.07 -9.27
N PHE A 171 -3.92 9.07 -10.49
CA PHE A 171 -4.33 7.83 -11.14
C PHE A 171 -3.14 6.93 -11.48
N VAL A 172 -2.10 7.49 -12.11
CA VAL A 172 -0.93 6.71 -12.58
C VAL A 172 -0.06 6.26 -11.40
N ALA A 173 0.13 7.13 -10.39
CA ALA A 173 0.82 6.77 -9.16
C ALA A 173 0.02 5.73 -8.35
N GLY A 174 -1.30 5.87 -8.30
CA GLY A 174 -2.22 4.89 -7.73
C GLY A 174 -2.05 3.51 -8.36
N ALA A 175 -2.21 3.42 -9.68
CA ALA A 175 -2.12 2.18 -10.44
C ALA A 175 -0.74 1.50 -10.31
N SER A 176 0.34 2.27 -10.44
CA SER A 176 1.71 1.74 -10.31
C SER A 176 1.99 1.18 -8.91
N GLY A 177 1.57 1.87 -7.85
CA GLY A 177 1.71 1.35 -6.49
C GLY A 177 0.85 0.11 -6.21
N THR A 178 -0.33 0.02 -6.83
CA THR A 178 -1.17 -1.19 -6.74
C THR A 178 -0.50 -2.36 -7.45
N ALA A 179 0.11 -2.14 -8.62
CA ALA A 179 0.89 -3.16 -9.32
C ALA A 179 2.12 -3.61 -8.51
N VAL A 180 2.86 -2.68 -7.89
CA VAL A 180 3.96 -3.01 -6.97
C VAL A 180 3.48 -3.89 -5.83
N THR A 181 2.34 -3.55 -5.22
CA THR A 181 1.78 -4.31 -4.09
C THR A 181 1.43 -5.74 -4.51
N ALA A 182 0.81 -5.91 -5.68
CA ALA A 182 0.46 -7.22 -6.23
C ALA A 182 1.70 -8.07 -6.53
N LEU A 183 2.69 -7.48 -7.20
CA LEU A 183 3.94 -8.16 -7.56
C LEU A 183 4.75 -8.52 -6.31
N LEU A 184 4.81 -7.63 -5.33
CA LEU A 184 5.47 -7.88 -4.05
C LEU A 184 4.83 -9.07 -3.34
N ALA A 185 3.50 -9.13 -3.29
CA ALA A 185 2.78 -10.25 -2.70
C ALA A 185 3.06 -11.58 -3.44
N ALA A 186 3.06 -11.56 -4.78
CA ALA A 186 3.40 -12.73 -5.59
C ALA A 186 4.82 -13.23 -5.31
N LEU A 187 5.79 -12.32 -5.21
CA LEU A 187 7.17 -12.66 -4.86
C LEU A 187 7.29 -13.25 -3.45
N LEU A 188 6.55 -12.70 -2.48
CA LEU A 188 6.53 -13.25 -1.11
C LEU A 188 5.98 -14.68 -1.09
N LEU A 189 4.94 -14.97 -1.88
CA LEU A 189 4.38 -16.32 -2.01
C LEU A 189 5.40 -17.27 -2.65
N ALA A 190 6.00 -16.88 -3.78
CA ALA A 190 6.99 -17.69 -4.52
C ALA A 190 8.26 -17.98 -3.70
N ARG A 191 8.63 -17.10 -2.75
CA ARG A 191 9.78 -17.29 -1.85
C ARG A 191 9.43 -17.99 -0.53
N SER A 192 8.16 -18.25 -0.29
CA SER A 192 7.66 -18.95 0.90
C SER A 192 7.54 -20.46 0.70
N GLU A 193 7.93 -20.98 -0.46
CA GLU A 193 8.06 -22.41 -0.75
C GLU A 193 9.40 -22.95 -0.27
#